data_AF-A0A7G7KS51-F1
#
_entry.id   AF-A0A7G7KS51-F1
#
_cell.length_a   1.000
_cell.length_b   1.000
_cell.length_c   1.000
_cell.angle_alpha   90.00
_cell.angle_beta   90.00
_cell.angle_gamma   90.00
#
_symmetry.space_group_name_H-M   'P 1'
#
loop_
_entity.id
_entity.type
_entity.pdbx_description
1 polymer ?
#
loop_
_entity_poly.entity_id
_entity_poly.type
_entity_poly.pdbx_seq_one_letter_code
_entity_poly.pdbx_strand_id
1 'polypeptide(L)'
;MPGAQEQTQQRRWVGEQLGLYAKAWSNDPSGSKKLEALVADLAPNDPDLRSALKVVASRDGFHKLLNLSGSGKGQIEKQAFLSDLSTVFAPQALEAIDAVLCGVLNLPIETPKEEKPSPSASGQPEAMEAEEHTKPRPRTGSLRKPSKGSLIGAGIGASVVLLGALFTATAPDALCRVGLCGNGQRSEKTEDSALNRAKQAEADLGKAKDIDSYSDAAKRLELALNDLARQRGSKTQSLEEKRLEQKIEEVRKFLEREIATRKGIDEIRDLLLRFETNPEAVDLLRNAAIQTSELVRQGTFYKDQVEALRQEIIALRKEMLRRGSSDQQTERQLNEMDPVFRLF
;
A
#
# COMPACT_ATOMS: atom_id res chain seq x y z
N MET A 1 -7.16 -33.22 7.79
CA MET A 1 -6.36 -32.15 8.41
C MET A 1 -6.47 -30.93 7.50
N PRO A 2 -6.67 -29.72 8.05
CA PRO A 2 -6.78 -28.50 7.25
C PRO A 2 -5.47 -28.23 6.51
N GLY A 3 -5.58 -27.74 5.27
CA GLY A 3 -4.43 -27.48 4.41
C GLY A 3 -3.55 -26.34 4.95
N ALA A 4 -2.28 -26.27 4.56
CA ALA A 4 -1.37 -25.21 5.02
C ALA A 4 -1.92 -23.80 4.75
N GLN A 5 -2.59 -23.58 3.61
CA GLN A 5 -3.25 -22.31 3.28
C GLN A 5 -4.45 -22.01 4.20
N GLU A 6 -5.22 -23.03 4.57
CA GLU A 6 -6.40 -22.91 5.44
C GLU A 6 -5.98 -22.54 6.87
N GLN A 7 -4.91 -23.16 7.38
CA GLN A 7 -4.30 -22.79 8.66
C GLN A 7 -3.76 -21.36 8.65
N THR A 8 -3.11 -20.93 7.56
CA THR A 8 -2.63 -19.54 7.42
C THR A 8 -3.78 -18.53 7.39
N GLN A 9 -4.88 -18.82 6.69
CA GLN A 9 -6.06 -17.96 6.69
C GLN A 9 -6.73 -17.91 8.08
N GLN A 10 -6.85 -19.04 8.79
CA GLN A 10 -7.37 -19.08 10.15
C GLN A 10 -6.51 -18.26 11.12
N ARG A 11 -5.19 -18.40 11.06
CA ARG A 11 -4.23 -17.63 11.87
C ARG A 11 -4.29 -16.12 11.57
N ARG A 12 -4.45 -15.75 10.30
CA ARG A 12 -4.69 -14.37 9.89
C ARG A 12 -5.99 -13.82 10.50
N TRP A 13 -7.10 -14.57 10.42
CA TRP A 13 -8.38 -14.16 11.03
C TRP A 13 -8.27 -13.95 12.54
N VAL A 14 -7.57 -14.85 13.25
CA VAL A 14 -7.23 -14.67 14.68
C VAL A 14 -6.49 -13.34 14.90
N GLY A 15 -5.55 -13.01 14.02
CA GLY A 15 -4.84 -11.73 14.05
C GLY A 15 -5.73 -10.51 13.82
N GLU A 16 -6.64 -10.57 12.85
CA GLU A 16 -7.58 -9.49 12.57
C GLU A 16 -8.48 -9.20 13.79
N GLN A 17 -9.00 -10.25 14.44
CA GLN A 17 -9.75 -10.11 15.69
C GLN A 17 -8.89 -9.54 16.82
N LEU A 18 -7.70 -10.11 17.04
CA LEU A 18 -6.77 -9.66 18.08
C LEU A 18 -6.43 -8.17 17.92
N GLY A 19 -6.15 -7.71 16.69
CA GLY A 19 -5.83 -6.32 16.39
C GLY A 19 -6.99 -5.35 16.62
N LEU A 20 -8.23 -5.75 16.33
CA LEU A 20 -9.43 -4.94 16.60
C LEU A 20 -9.64 -4.72 18.10
N TYR A 21 -9.67 -5.80 18.88
CA TYR A 21 -9.88 -5.71 20.33
C TYR A 21 -8.70 -5.08 21.07
N ALA A 22 -7.46 -5.35 20.65
CA ALA A 22 -6.27 -4.74 21.26
C ALA A 22 -6.23 -3.22 21.07
N LYS A 23 -6.69 -2.70 19.92
CA LYS A 23 -6.88 -1.25 19.73
C LYS A 23 -7.99 -0.71 20.62
N ALA A 24 -9.14 -1.39 20.69
CA ALA A 24 -10.28 -0.98 21.52
C ALA A 24 -9.94 -0.91 23.02
N TRP A 25 -9.05 -1.78 23.51
CA TRP A 25 -8.63 -1.84 24.92
C TRP A 25 -7.27 -1.18 25.20
N SER A 26 -6.65 -0.52 24.21
CA SER A 26 -5.33 0.11 24.36
C SER A 26 -5.26 1.19 25.46
N ASN A 27 -6.39 1.83 25.78
CA ASN A 27 -6.52 2.85 26.84
C ASN A 27 -7.13 2.29 28.15
N ASP A 28 -7.38 0.98 28.22
CA ASP A 28 -7.99 0.33 29.39
C ASP A 28 -6.89 -0.26 30.30
N PRO A 29 -6.81 0.11 31.61
CA PRO A 29 -5.85 -0.47 32.56
C PRO A 29 -5.95 -2.00 32.71
N SER A 30 -7.08 -2.60 32.32
CA SER A 30 -7.30 -4.05 32.29
C SER A 30 -7.08 -4.70 30.90
N GLY A 31 -6.70 -3.92 29.89
CA GLY A 31 -6.61 -4.35 28.49
C GLY A 31 -5.66 -5.52 28.26
N SER A 32 -4.53 -5.60 28.98
CA SER A 32 -3.60 -6.73 28.92
C SER A 32 -4.24 -8.06 29.37
N LYS A 33 -4.95 -8.07 30.50
CA LYS A 33 -5.70 -9.25 30.98
C LYS A 33 -6.84 -9.64 30.04
N LYS A 34 -7.51 -8.65 29.44
CA LYS A 34 -8.54 -8.90 28.42
C LYS A 34 -7.96 -9.50 27.15
N LEU A 35 -6.76 -9.08 26.73
CA LEU A 35 -6.02 -9.67 25.61
C LEU A 35 -5.57 -11.11 25.90
N GLU A 36 -5.07 -11.42 27.10
CA GLU A 36 -4.71 -12.78 27.48
C GLU A 36 -5.90 -13.75 27.48
N ALA A 37 -7.08 -13.28 27.89
CA ALA A 37 -8.33 -14.03 27.79
C ALA A 37 -8.75 -14.24 26.32
N LEU A 38 -8.76 -13.16 25.52
CA LEU A 38 -9.09 -13.22 24.10
C LEU A 38 -8.17 -14.17 23.31
N VAL A 39 -6.87 -14.20 23.62
CA VAL A 39 -5.92 -15.16 23.04
C VAL A 39 -6.30 -16.62 23.35
N ALA A 40 -6.85 -16.89 24.53
CA ALA A 40 -7.33 -18.22 24.88
C ALA A 40 -8.58 -18.63 24.09
N ASP A 41 -9.48 -17.67 23.85
CA ASP A 41 -10.75 -17.88 23.13
C ASP A 41 -10.57 -17.98 21.60
N LEU A 42 -9.62 -17.23 21.02
CA LEU A 42 -9.36 -17.21 19.58
C LEU A 42 -8.56 -18.42 19.06
N ALA A 43 -7.77 -19.07 19.93
CA ALA A 43 -6.98 -20.26 19.58
C ALA A 43 -7.36 -21.48 20.46
N PRO A 44 -8.62 -21.96 20.44
CA PRO A 44 -9.09 -23.01 21.34
C PRO A 44 -8.48 -24.39 21.02
N ASN A 45 -8.06 -24.60 19.77
CA ASN A 45 -7.57 -25.89 19.25
C ASN A 45 -6.07 -25.90 18.92
N ASP A 46 -5.34 -24.79 19.11
CA ASP A 46 -3.90 -24.66 18.85
C ASP A 46 -3.20 -24.17 20.14
N PRO A 47 -2.78 -25.07 21.05
CA PRO A 47 -2.24 -24.71 22.36
C PRO A 47 -0.85 -24.07 22.27
N ASP A 48 -0.07 -24.43 21.24
CA ASP A 48 1.27 -23.87 21.00
C ASP A 48 1.15 -22.43 20.50
N LEU A 49 0.26 -22.16 19.54
CA LEU A 49 -0.07 -20.80 19.11
C LEU A 49 -0.62 -19.97 20.26
N ARG A 50 -1.52 -20.52 21.08
CA ARG A 50 -2.06 -19.81 22.26
C ARG A 50 -0.96 -19.38 23.23
N SER A 51 0.00 -20.28 23.48
CA SER A 51 1.12 -20.01 24.39
C SER A 51 2.05 -18.95 23.81
N ALA A 52 2.38 -19.04 22.52
CA ALA A 52 3.15 -18.04 21.79
C ALA A 52 2.47 -16.65 21.79
N LEU A 53 1.17 -16.60 21.51
CA LEU A 53 0.42 -15.35 21.44
C LEU A 53 0.29 -14.64 22.79
N LYS A 54 0.27 -15.36 23.92
CA LYS A 54 0.34 -14.73 25.25
C LYS A 54 1.67 -14.01 25.48
N VAL A 55 2.78 -14.63 25.09
CA VAL A 55 4.12 -14.01 25.16
C VAL A 55 4.26 -12.84 24.19
N VAL A 56 3.65 -12.92 22.99
CA VAL A 56 3.60 -11.80 22.04
C VAL A 56 2.79 -10.63 22.60
N ALA A 57 1.57 -10.88 23.08
CA ALA A 57 0.65 -9.84 23.55
C ALA A 57 1.13 -9.11 24.81
N SER A 58 2.06 -9.70 25.58
CA SER A 58 2.65 -9.12 26.79
C SER A 58 3.94 -8.33 26.54
N ARG A 59 4.45 -8.27 25.29
CA ARG A 59 5.63 -7.47 24.93
C ARG A 59 5.25 -6.05 24.48
N ASP A 60 5.98 -5.04 24.95
CA ASP A 60 5.84 -3.64 24.53
C ASP A 60 5.89 -3.44 23.00
N GLY A 61 6.69 -4.27 22.31
CA GLY A 61 6.79 -4.25 20.85
C GLY A 61 5.45 -4.54 20.16
N PHE A 62 4.63 -5.43 20.72
CA PHE A 62 3.30 -5.72 20.18
C PHE A 62 2.36 -4.50 20.30
N HIS A 63 2.38 -3.79 21.42
CA HIS A 63 1.60 -2.56 21.58
C HIS A 63 2.04 -1.45 20.62
N LYS A 64 3.35 -1.35 20.30
CA LYS A 64 3.84 -0.43 19.25
C LYS A 64 3.30 -0.82 17.87
N LEU A 65 3.25 -2.11 17.53
CA LEU A 65 2.71 -2.60 16.26
C LEU A 65 1.23 -2.25 16.06
N LEU A 66 0.40 -2.28 17.11
CA LEU A 66 -1.02 -1.93 17.01
C LEU A 66 -1.26 -0.52 16.44
N ASN A 67 -0.41 0.44 16.81
CA ASN A 67 -0.45 1.83 16.35
C ASN A 67 0.04 2.00 14.89
N LEU A 68 0.62 0.95 14.29
CA LEU A 68 1.19 0.95 12.94
C LEU A 68 0.42 0.05 11.96
N SER A 69 -0.65 -0.60 12.43
CA SER A 69 -1.58 -1.40 11.64
C SER A 69 -2.19 -0.58 10.49
N GLY A 70 -2.17 -1.12 9.27
CA GLY A 70 -2.54 -0.43 8.03
C GLY A 70 -1.43 0.44 7.41
N SER A 71 -0.27 0.61 8.07
CA SER A 71 0.85 1.41 7.56
C SER A 71 2.02 0.53 7.06
N GLY A 72 2.75 0.99 6.05
CA GLY A 72 3.98 0.33 5.60
C GLY A 72 5.10 0.33 6.65
N LYS A 73 5.03 1.18 7.69
CA LYS A 73 5.93 1.10 8.86
C LYS A 73 5.64 -0.15 9.70
N GLY A 74 4.38 -0.60 9.74
CA GLY A 74 3.97 -1.83 10.40
C GLY A 74 4.67 -3.07 9.85
N GLN A 75 4.96 -3.14 8.55
CA GLN A 75 5.68 -4.28 7.96
C GLN A 75 7.17 -4.33 8.37
N ILE A 76 7.84 -3.18 8.46
CA ILE A 76 9.24 -3.08 8.91
C ILE A 76 9.34 -3.44 10.39
N GLU A 77 8.49 -2.84 11.23
CA GLU A 77 8.45 -3.12 12.66
C GLU A 77 8.00 -4.57 12.94
N LYS A 78 7.13 -5.17 12.11
CA LYS A 78 6.80 -6.61 12.17
C LYS A 78 8.06 -7.46 11.99
N GLN A 79 8.88 -7.16 10.98
CA GLN A 79 10.11 -7.91 10.72
C GLN A 79 11.13 -7.75 11.85
N ALA A 80 11.29 -6.54 12.40
CA ALA A 80 12.13 -6.31 13.58
C ALA A 80 11.63 -7.10 14.80
N PHE A 81 10.33 -7.04 15.09
CA PHE A 81 9.72 -7.75 16.21
C PHE A 81 9.77 -9.28 16.06
N LEU A 82 9.64 -9.81 14.83
CA LEU A 82 9.84 -11.24 14.54
C LEU A 82 11.32 -11.65 14.69
N SER A 83 12.26 -10.79 14.30
CA SER A 83 13.69 -11.01 14.55
C SER A 83 13.98 -11.11 16.05
N ASP A 84 13.39 -10.23 16.86
CA ASP A 84 13.51 -10.29 18.33
C ASP A 84 12.85 -11.54 18.93
N LEU A 85 11.76 -12.03 18.33
CA LEU A 85 11.08 -13.27 18.74
C LEU A 85 11.84 -14.53 18.33
N SER A 86 12.67 -14.49 17.27
CA SER A 86 13.43 -15.64 16.78
C SER A 86 14.51 -16.16 17.76
N THR A 87 14.83 -15.36 18.78
CA THR A 87 15.69 -15.76 19.91
C THR A 87 14.98 -16.66 20.93
N VAL A 88 13.64 -16.74 20.89
CA VAL A 88 12.79 -17.43 21.88
C VAL A 88 11.92 -18.52 21.25
N PHE A 89 11.49 -18.34 20.00
CA PHE A 89 10.54 -19.23 19.32
C PHE A 89 11.18 -20.03 18.19
N ALA A 90 10.76 -21.29 18.06
CA ALA A 90 11.13 -22.14 16.94
C ALA A 90 10.54 -21.62 15.60
N PRO A 91 11.15 -21.90 14.44
CA PRO A 91 10.72 -21.37 13.14
C PRO A 91 9.22 -21.58 12.83
N GLN A 92 8.68 -22.76 13.13
CA GLN A 92 7.26 -23.09 12.91
C GLN A 92 6.32 -22.21 13.75
N ALA A 93 6.72 -21.82 14.96
CA ALA A 93 5.97 -20.90 15.79
C ALA A 93 6.11 -19.45 15.28
N LEU A 94 7.26 -19.06 14.73
CA LEU A 94 7.45 -17.74 14.09
C LEU A 94 6.57 -17.58 12.85
N GLU A 95 6.45 -18.60 12.00
CA GLU A 95 5.51 -18.58 10.85
C GLU A 95 4.06 -18.42 11.32
N ALA A 96 3.68 -19.11 12.40
CA ALA A 96 2.35 -19.01 12.97
C ALA A 96 2.09 -17.61 13.56
N ILE A 97 3.06 -17.04 14.27
CA ILE A 97 3.02 -15.66 14.78
C ILE A 97 2.97 -14.65 13.61
N ASP A 98 3.76 -14.83 12.55
CA ASP A 98 3.79 -13.93 11.40
C ASP A 98 2.43 -13.88 10.69
N ALA A 99 1.78 -15.03 10.49
CA ALA A 99 0.42 -15.08 9.94
C ALA A 99 -0.58 -14.29 10.82
N VAL A 100 -0.49 -14.39 12.15
CA VAL A 100 -1.30 -13.60 13.08
C VAL A 100 -0.95 -12.11 13.00
N LEU A 101 0.33 -11.74 13.02
CA LEU A 101 0.76 -10.34 12.94
C LEU A 101 0.37 -9.69 11.60
N CYS A 102 0.38 -10.43 10.50
CA CYS A 102 -0.18 -9.99 9.22
C CYS A 102 -1.68 -9.65 9.32
N GLY A 103 -2.45 -10.41 10.09
CA GLY A 103 -3.84 -10.09 10.41
C GLY A 103 -3.99 -8.85 11.29
N VAL A 104 -3.24 -8.77 12.40
CA VAL A 104 -3.23 -7.62 13.34
C VAL A 104 -2.92 -6.30 12.62
N LEU A 105 -1.98 -6.36 11.69
CA LEU A 105 -1.50 -5.21 10.92
C LEU A 105 -2.29 -4.95 9.63
N ASN A 106 -3.26 -5.81 9.28
CA ASN A 106 -3.98 -5.80 8.01
C ASN A 106 -3.07 -5.73 6.77
N LEU A 107 -1.96 -6.48 6.80
CA LEU A 107 -1.02 -6.59 5.67
C LEU A 107 -1.63 -7.51 4.59
N PRO A 108 -1.32 -7.32 3.30
CA PRO A 108 -1.77 -8.25 2.25
C PRO A 108 -1.25 -9.68 2.50
N ILE A 109 -1.95 -10.71 2.01
CA ILE A 109 -1.37 -12.07 1.96
C ILE A 109 -0.21 -12.00 0.96
N GLU A 110 1.03 -12.12 1.46
CA GLU A 110 2.15 -12.52 0.62
C GLU A 110 1.95 -14.00 0.26
N THR A 111 1.34 -14.26 -0.90
CA THR A 111 1.33 -15.62 -1.46
C THR A 111 2.77 -16.08 -1.61
N PRO A 112 3.13 -17.30 -1.16
CA PRO A 112 4.49 -17.80 -1.30
C PRO A 112 4.95 -17.61 -2.75
N LYS A 113 6.09 -16.93 -2.93
CA LYS A 113 6.74 -16.92 -4.23
C LYS A 113 7.06 -18.37 -4.56
N GLU A 114 6.44 -18.86 -5.62
CA GLU A 114 6.79 -20.14 -6.22
C GLU A 114 8.28 -20.10 -6.56
N GLU A 115 9.10 -20.78 -5.75
CA GLU A 115 10.53 -20.89 -6.00
C GLU A 115 10.71 -21.62 -7.32
N LYS A 116 11.06 -20.85 -8.37
CA LYS A 116 11.65 -21.46 -9.56
C LYS A 116 12.85 -22.29 -9.08
N PRO A 117 12.90 -23.60 -9.38
CA PRO A 117 13.98 -24.44 -8.91
C PRO A 117 15.30 -23.87 -9.41
N SER A 118 16.19 -23.53 -8.48
CA SER A 118 17.57 -23.19 -8.82
C SER A 118 18.19 -24.38 -9.55
N PRO A 119 18.84 -24.19 -10.70
CA PRO A 119 19.58 -25.28 -11.33
C PRO A 119 20.69 -25.73 -10.38
N SER A 120 20.67 -27.00 -9.98
CA SER A 120 21.65 -27.58 -9.06
C SER A 120 23.07 -27.33 -9.56
N ALA A 121 23.87 -26.64 -8.74
CA ALA A 121 25.32 -26.71 -8.85
C ALA A 121 25.77 -28.11 -8.43
N SER A 122 26.23 -28.92 -9.37
CA SER A 122 27.01 -30.12 -9.08
C SER A 122 28.37 -29.98 -9.77
N GLY A 123 29.45 -30.10 -8.98
CA GLY A 123 30.70 -30.64 -9.51
C GLY A 123 30.47 -32.10 -9.95
N GLN A 124 31.37 -32.76 -10.68
CA GLN A 124 32.82 -32.63 -10.67
C GLN A 124 33.42 -32.91 -12.09
N PRO A 125 34.76 -32.96 -12.29
CA PRO A 125 35.39 -32.64 -13.57
C PRO A 125 35.82 -33.85 -14.41
N GLU A 126 36.03 -33.61 -15.71
CA GLU A 126 36.96 -34.28 -16.62
C GLU A 126 37.13 -33.32 -17.83
N ALA A 127 38.33 -32.82 -18.16
CA ALA A 127 39.47 -33.47 -18.83
C ALA A 127 39.52 -33.11 -20.33
N MET A 128 40.75 -32.85 -20.81
CA MET A 128 41.12 -32.17 -22.06
C MET A 128 40.67 -32.85 -23.37
N GLU A 129 40.31 -32.05 -24.38
CA GLU A 129 40.86 -31.99 -25.76
C GLU A 129 40.18 -30.79 -26.48
N ALA A 130 40.85 -29.78 -27.03
CA ALA A 130 41.86 -29.70 -28.11
C ALA A 130 41.24 -29.50 -29.51
N GLU A 131 41.92 -28.68 -30.32
CA GLU A 131 41.62 -28.29 -31.72
C GLU A 131 40.35 -27.42 -31.94
N GLU A 132 40.45 -26.12 -32.24
CA GLU A 132 41.01 -25.41 -33.41
C GLU A 132 40.02 -25.31 -34.60
N HIS A 133 39.54 -24.08 -34.90
CA HIS A 133 39.68 -23.44 -36.24
C HIS A 133 38.93 -22.11 -36.40
N THR A 134 39.66 -21.12 -36.95
CA THR A 134 39.25 -20.21 -38.03
C THR A 134 38.16 -19.14 -37.82
N LYS A 135 38.64 -17.89 -37.64
CA LYS A 135 37.97 -16.63 -38.06
C LYS A 135 37.94 -16.54 -39.60
N PRO A 136 36.99 -15.83 -40.27
CA PRO A 136 36.92 -14.36 -40.15
C PRO A 136 35.53 -13.66 -40.30
N ARG A 137 35.55 -12.35 -40.02
CA ARG A 137 34.59 -11.26 -40.37
C ARG A 137 34.49 -11.05 -41.92
N PRO A 138 33.80 -10.01 -42.47
CA PRO A 138 32.60 -9.22 -42.07
C PRO A 138 31.59 -9.01 -43.25
N ARG A 139 30.45 -8.27 -43.04
CA ARG A 139 29.85 -7.20 -43.93
C ARG A 139 28.30 -7.02 -43.73
N THR A 140 27.80 -5.89 -43.22
CA THR A 140 27.32 -4.61 -43.87
C THR A 140 25.87 -4.59 -44.39
N GLY A 141 25.13 -3.51 -44.08
CA GLY A 141 23.80 -3.17 -44.60
C GLY A 141 22.67 -3.42 -43.58
N SER A 142 21.62 -2.60 -43.44
CA SER A 142 21.18 -1.44 -44.24
C SER A 142 20.43 -0.39 -43.38
N LEU A 143 20.37 0.86 -43.85
CA LEU A 143 19.55 1.91 -43.26
C LEU A 143 18.06 1.74 -43.62
N ARG A 144 17.16 2.18 -42.74
CA ARG A 144 15.91 2.84 -43.18
C ARG A 144 15.46 3.94 -42.20
N LYS A 145 14.99 5.05 -42.77
CA LYS A 145 14.54 6.29 -42.09
C LYS A 145 13.01 6.26 -41.85
N PRO A 146 12.48 7.11 -40.96
CA PRO A 146 11.05 7.17 -40.63
C PRO A 146 10.23 7.96 -41.67
N SER A 147 8.93 7.66 -41.74
CA SER A 147 7.91 8.48 -42.41
C SER A 147 7.18 9.39 -41.42
N LYS A 148 6.63 10.51 -41.91
CA LYS A 148 5.95 11.55 -41.11
C LYS A 148 4.46 11.67 -41.49
N GLY A 149 3.64 11.99 -40.50
CA GLY A 149 2.45 12.85 -40.63
C GLY A 149 1.09 12.16 -40.82
N SER A 150 -0.05 12.84 -40.57
CA SER A 150 -0.27 14.13 -39.86
C SER A 150 -1.77 14.47 -39.75
N LEU A 151 -2.28 14.80 -38.53
CA LEU A 151 -3.51 15.58 -38.18
C LEU A 151 -4.86 15.17 -38.86
N ILE A 152 -6.08 15.61 -38.48
CA ILE A 152 -6.67 16.83 -37.85
C ILE A 152 -7.87 16.35 -36.96
N GLY A 153 -8.08 16.76 -35.70
CA GLY A 153 -8.77 17.99 -35.20
C GLY A 153 -10.27 17.72 -34.89
N ALA A 154 -11.01 18.37 -33.97
CA ALA A 154 -10.79 19.43 -32.96
C ALA A 154 -11.76 19.21 -31.75
N GLY A 155 -11.49 19.61 -30.50
CA GLY A 155 -11.71 20.96 -29.91
C GLY A 155 -12.86 20.91 -28.85
N ILE A 156 -13.15 21.86 -27.93
CA ILE A 156 -12.54 23.12 -27.42
C ILE A 156 -13.03 23.32 -25.95
N GLY A 157 -12.22 23.91 -25.04
CA GLY A 157 -12.66 24.42 -23.71
C GLY A 157 -11.55 24.40 -22.63
N ALA A 158 -10.66 25.39 -22.46
CA ALA A 158 -10.86 26.78 -21.98
C ALA A 158 -11.25 26.84 -20.47
N SER A 159 -10.56 27.51 -19.53
CA SER A 159 -9.47 28.49 -19.62
C SER A 159 -8.58 28.59 -18.35
N VAL A 160 -7.28 28.76 -18.57
CA VAL A 160 -6.38 29.82 -18.04
C VAL A 160 -6.54 30.34 -16.59
N VAL A 161 -5.51 30.13 -15.77
CA VAL A 161 -4.89 31.19 -14.95
C VAL A 161 -3.39 31.21 -15.25
N LEU A 162 -2.85 32.38 -15.60
CA LEU A 162 -1.47 32.54 -16.09
C LEU A 162 -0.84 33.79 -15.48
N LEU A 163 0.09 33.58 -14.54
CA LEU A 163 0.97 34.55 -13.88
C LEU A 163 2.17 33.75 -13.33
N GLY A 164 3.44 34.07 -13.57
CA GLY A 164 4.02 35.07 -14.48
C GLY A 164 5.51 34.79 -14.66
N ALA A 165 5.99 34.92 -15.90
CA ALA A 165 7.36 34.68 -16.33
C ALA A 165 8.44 35.46 -15.55
N LEU A 166 9.60 34.84 -15.31
CA LEU A 166 10.88 35.17 -15.98
C LEU A 166 12.03 34.33 -15.38
N PHE A 167 12.56 33.36 -16.12
CA PHE A 167 13.98 33.01 -16.05
C PHE A 167 14.46 32.64 -17.44
N THR A 168 15.32 33.49 -18.00
CA THR A 168 16.01 33.25 -19.27
C THR A 168 16.99 32.09 -19.09
N ALA A 169 16.72 30.97 -19.75
CA ALA A 169 17.67 29.87 -19.84
C ALA A 169 18.88 30.28 -20.70
N THR A 170 19.89 30.86 -20.06
CA THR A 170 21.23 31.02 -20.67
C THR A 170 21.82 29.63 -20.86
N ALA A 171 21.86 29.15 -22.11
CA ALA A 171 22.42 27.85 -22.44
C ALA A 171 23.92 27.79 -22.08
N PRO A 172 24.39 26.77 -21.33
CA PRO A 172 25.81 26.66 -20.96
C PRO A 172 26.72 26.30 -22.15
N ASP A 173 26.17 25.83 -23.27
CA ASP A 173 26.92 25.29 -24.40
C ASP A 173 27.75 26.32 -25.19
N ALA A 174 27.53 27.62 -24.98
CA ALA A 174 28.31 28.68 -25.63
C ALA A 174 29.70 28.92 -24.99
N LEU A 175 29.87 28.59 -23.70
CA LEU A 175 31.09 28.92 -22.95
C LEU A 175 32.18 27.83 -23.02
N CYS A 176 31.82 26.58 -23.35
CA CYS A 176 32.78 25.48 -23.50
C CYS A 176 33.76 25.65 -24.68
N ARG A 177 33.55 26.64 -25.55
CA ARG A 177 34.40 26.89 -26.73
C ARG A 177 35.59 27.83 -26.48
N VAL A 178 35.72 28.39 -25.27
CA VAL A 178 36.78 29.34 -24.88
C VAL A 178 37.62 28.80 -23.71
N GLY A 179 38.14 27.58 -23.86
CA GLY A 179 39.29 27.08 -23.08
C GLY A 179 39.14 26.90 -21.55
N LEU A 180 37.96 27.17 -20.97
CA LEU A 180 37.72 27.15 -19.52
C LEU A 180 36.74 26.03 -19.10
N CYS A 181 36.86 24.86 -19.72
CA CYS A 181 36.40 23.62 -19.09
C CYS A 181 37.38 23.25 -17.97
N GLY A 182 37.23 23.90 -16.81
CA GLY A 182 37.87 23.41 -15.60
C GLY A 182 37.43 21.97 -15.34
N ASN A 183 38.38 21.08 -15.04
CA ASN A 183 38.11 19.74 -14.53
C ASN A 183 37.57 19.85 -13.08
N GLY A 184 36.41 20.48 -12.94
CA GLY A 184 35.69 20.62 -11.69
C GLY A 184 35.13 19.25 -11.30
N GLN A 185 35.63 18.74 -10.17
CA GLN A 185 35.14 17.53 -9.53
C GLN A 185 33.60 17.51 -9.55
N ARG A 186 32.99 16.50 -10.19
CA ARG A 186 31.53 16.36 -10.27
C ARG A 186 30.94 15.79 -8.98
N SER A 187 31.27 16.45 -7.87
CA SER A 187 30.44 16.70 -6.70
C SER A 187 29.69 15.49 -6.10
N GLU A 188 30.36 14.78 -5.18
CA GLU A 188 29.69 13.96 -4.16
C GLU A 188 28.64 14.78 -3.38
N LYS A 189 28.95 16.06 -3.09
CA LYS A 189 28.05 17.03 -2.43
C LYS A 189 26.67 17.19 -3.08
N THR A 190 26.51 16.89 -4.37
CA THR A 190 25.20 16.98 -5.05
C THR A 190 24.39 15.68 -4.95
N GLU A 191 25.06 14.52 -4.97
CA GLU A 191 24.42 13.21 -4.79
C GLU A 191 23.91 13.11 -3.34
N ASP A 192 24.74 13.52 -2.37
CA ASP A 192 24.35 13.69 -0.96
C ASP A 192 23.17 14.66 -0.79
N SER A 193 23.13 15.76 -1.57
CA SER A 193 22.04 16.73 -1.50
C SER A 193 20.71 16.14 -1.99
N ALA A 194 20.72 15.40 -3.10
CA ALA A 194 19.51 14.77 -3.64
C ALA A 194 19.02 13.60 -2.77
N LEU A 195 19.94 12.80 -2.22
CA LEU A 195 19.61 11.74 -1.27
C LEU A 195 19.00 12.27 0.03
N ASN A 196 19.54 13.37 0.57
CA ASN A 196 18.96 14.03 1.73
C ASN A 196 17.57 14.63 1.43
N ARG A 197 17.33 15.16 0.22
CA ARG A 197 15.97 15.57 -0.21
C ARG A 197 15.00 14.40 -0.25
N ALA A 198 15.42 13.24 -0.76
CA ALA A 198 14.59 12.04 -0.81
C ALA A 198 14.24 11.53 0.60
N LYS A 199 15.21 11.47 1.52
CA LYS A 199 14.99 11.13 2.93
C LYS A 199 14.04 12.11 3.64
N GLN A 200 14.17 13.40 3.38
CA GLN A 200 13.25 14.40 3.95
C GLN A 200 11.83 14.21 3.40
N ALA A 201 11.67 13.99 2.10
CA ALA A 201 10.36 13.74 1.49
C ALA A 201 9.69 12.46 2.04
N GLU A 202 10.46 11.41 2.33
CA GLU A 202 9.96 10.22 3.03
C GLU A 202 9.55 10.52 4.49
N ALA A 203 10.34 11.34 5.21
CA ALA A 203 10.00 11.77 6.55
C ALA A 203 8.72 12.62 6.57
N ASP A 204 8.48 13.42 5.53
CA ASP A 204 7.27 14.23 5.34
C ASP A 204 6.06 13.35 4.97
N LEU A 205 6.22 12.35 4.09
CA LEU A 205 5.20 11.30 3.84
C LEU A 205 4.77 10.61 5.15
N GLY A 206 5.73 10.35 6.04
CA GLY A 206 5.48 9.76 7.36
C GLY A 206 4.86 10.69 8.40
N LYS A 207 4.61 11.96 8.07
CA LYS A 207 4.01 13.00 8.93
C LYS A 207 2.73 13.63 8.34
N ALA A 208 2.46 13.42 7.05
CA ALA A 208 1.28 13.94 6.38
C ALA A 208 -0.01 13.46 7.05
N LYS A 209 -0.96 14.38 7.23
CA LYS A 209 -2.25 14.13 7.91
C LYS A 209 -3.43 14.06 6.94
N ASP A 210 -3.18 14.40 5.69
CA ASP A 210 -4.16 14.57 4.62
C ASP A 210 -3.54 14.15 3.29
N ILE A 211 -4.41 13.85 2.34
CA ILE A 211 -4.06 13.34 1.00
C ILE A 211 -3.22 14.31 0.19
N ASP A 212 -3.43 15.62 0.33
CA ASP A 212 -2.73 16.64 -0.45
C ASP A 212 -1.28 16.77 0.02
N SER A 213 -1.06 16.86 1.34
CA SER A 213 0.27 16.83 1.95
C SER A 213 1.03 15.53 1.64
N TYR A 214 0.32 14.39 1.63
CA TYR A 214 0.91 13.09 1.27
C TYR A 214 1.27 13.03 -0.22
N SER A 215 0.40 13.52 -1.11
CA SER A 215 0.65 13.63 -2.55
C SER A 215 1.83 14.55 -2.87
N ASP A 216 1.95 15.70 -2.19
CA ASP A 216 3.04 16.63 -2.39
C ASP A 216 4.38 16.11 -1.84
N ALA A 217 4.37 15.38 -0.73
CA ALA A 217 5.56 14.68 -0.25
C ALA A 217 5.97 13.55 -1.22
N ALA A 218 5.02 12.82 -1.80
CA ALA A 218 5.27 11.82 -2.84
C ALA A 218 5.94 12.43 -4.09
N LYS A 219 5.41 13.54 -4.61
CA LYS A 219 6.00 14.27 -5.75
C LYS A 219 7.43 14.74 -5.45
N ARG A 220 7.70 15.23 -4.24
CA ARG A 220 9.06 15.62 -3.81
C ARG A 220 10.01 14.42 -3.78
N LEU A 221 9.54 13.26 -3.32
CA LEU A 221 10.32 12.02 -3.33
C LEU A 221 10.61 11.56 -4.77
N GLU A 222 9.62 11.58 -5.67
CA GLU A 222 9.82 11.28 -7.10
C GLU A 222 10.84 12.20 -7.75
N LEU A 223 10.74 13.52 -7.52
CA LEU A 223 11.68 14.50 -8.06
C LEU A 223 13.10 14.26 -7.54
N ALA A 224 13.26 13.98 -6.24
CA ALA A 224 14.56 13.69 -5.65
C ALA A 224 15.18 12.38 -6.17
N LEU A 225 14.38 11.33 -6.38
CA LEU A 225 14.83 10.07 -6.99
C LEU A 225 15.20 10.23 -8.47
N ASN A 226 14.42 11.01 -9.24
CA ASN A 226 14.76 11.33 -10.62
C ASN A 226 16.04 12.19 -10.71
N ASP A 227 16.27 13.12 -9.78
CA ASP A 227 17.52 13.88 -9.66
C ASP A 227 18.71 12.95 -9.37
N LEU A 228 18.56 12.00 -8.43
CA LEU A 228 19.59 11.00 -8.12
C LEU A 228 19.93 10.15 -9.36
N ALA A 229 18.93 9.58 -10.02
CA ALA A 229 19.14 8.76 -11.23
C ALA A 229 19.88 9.54 -12.33
N ARG A 230 19.54 10.83 -12.53
CA ARG A 230 20.23 11.73 -13.49
C ARG A 230 21.67 12.03 -13.11
N GLN A 231 21.98 12.15 -11.82
CA GLN A 231 23.34 12.42 -11.32
C GLN A 231 24.22 11.16 -11.34
N ARG A 232 23.65 10.01 -10.99
CA ARG A 232 24.34 8.73 -10.84
C ARG A 232 24.73 8.08 -12.17
N GLY A 233 23.91 8.26 -13.22
CA GLY A 233 24.14 7.63 -14.53
C GLY A 233 24.08 6.10 -14.43
N SER A 234 25.00 5.39 -15.10
CA SER A 234 25.03 3.91 -15.11
C SER A 234 25.77 3.27 -13.92
N LYS A 235 26.02 4.01 -12.83
CA LYS A 235 26.69 3.45 -11.64
C LYS A 235 25.73 2.60 -10.81
N THR A 236 26.24 1.54 -10.21
CA THR A 236 25.50 0.61 -9.33
C THR A 236 24.71 1.37 -8.27
N GLN A 237 23.38 1.22 -8.23
CA GLN A 237 22.50 1.82 -7.21
C GLN A 237 22.91 1.44 -5.78
N SER A 238 22.73 2.36 -4.85
CA SER A 238 22.86 2.06 -3.41
C SER A 238 21.67 1.25 -2.90
N LEU A 239 21.85 0.55 -1.78
CA LEU A 239 20.75 -0.17 -1.12
C LEU A 239 19.62 0.79 -0.68
N GLU A 240 20.00 2.01 -0.28
CA GLU A 240 19.07 3.01 0.24
C GLU A 240 18.24 3.67 -0.86
N GLU A 241 18.82 3.89 -2.05
CA GLU A 241 18.06 4.30 -3.25
C GLU A 241 17.01 3.25 -3.61
N LYS A 242 17.38 1.96 -3.67
CA LYS A 242 16.43 0.88 -3.97
C LYS A 242 15.29 0.81 -2.97
N ARG A 243 15.56 1.06 -1.69
CA ARG A 243 14.52 1.14 -0.64
C ARG A 243 13.57 2.32 -0.89
N LEU A 244 14.09 3.49 -1.29
CA LEU A 244 13.28 4.66 -1.61
C LEU A 244 12.49 4.50 -2.94
N GLU A 245 13.05 3.79 -3.93
CA GLU A 245 12.36 3.41 -5.17
C GLU A 245 11.22 2.42 -4.92
N GLN A 246 11.44 1.41 -4.07
CA GLN A 246 10.35 0.55 -3.58
C GLN A 246 9.31 1.38 -2.81
N LYS A 247 9.75 2.33 -2.00
CA LYS A 247 8.85 3.16 -1.20
C LYS A 247 7.94 4.04 -2.05
N ILE A 248 8.45 4.64 -3.13
CA ILE A 248 7.60 5.46 -3.99
C ILE A 248 6.58 4.63 -4.77
N GLU A 249 6.89 3.37 -5.09
CA GLU A 249 5.96 2.44 -5.71
C GLU A 249 4.82 2.00 -4.75
N GLU A 250 5.11 1.80 -3.47
CA GLU A 250 4.07 1.64 -2.43
C GLU A 250 3.17 2.89 -2.33
N VAL A 251 3.79 4.08 -2.35
CA VAL A 251 3.10 5.37 -2.24
C VAL A 251 2.18 5.62 -3.43
N ARG A 252 2.59 5.27 -4.66
CA ARG A 252 1.72 5.33 -5.85
C ARG A 252 0.48 4.45 -5.69
N LYS A 253 0.66 3.17 -5.34
CA LYS A 253 -0.45 2.23 -5.11
C LYS A 253 -1.37 2.66 -3.96
N PHE A 254 -0.84 3.38 -2.99
CA PHE A 254 -1.65 4.02 -1.96
C PHE A 254 -2.45 5.20 -2.52
N LEU A 255 -1.81 6.13 -3.23
CA LEU A 255 -2.48 7.28 -3.87
C LEU A 255 -3.57 6.87 -4.87
N GLU A 256 -3.33 5.83 -5.68
CA GLU A 256 -4.32 5.25 -6.61
C GLU A 256 -5.56 4.75 -5.87
N ARG A 257 -5.37 4.07 -4.74
CA ARG A 257 -6.48 3.62 -3.88
C ARG A 257 -7.22 4.81 -3.25
N GLU A 258 -6.52 5.83 -2.77
CA GLU A 258 -7.17 7.04 -2.23
C GLU A 258 -7.99 7.80 -3.28
N ILE A 259 -7.53 7.84 -4.53
CA ILE A 259 -8.28 8.40 -5.66
C ILE A 259 -9.54 7.56 -5.94
N ALA A 260 -9.42 6.23 -5.93
CA ALA A 260 -10.56 5.33 -6.07
C ALA A 260 -11.56 5.46 -4.91
N THR A 261 -11.09 5.56 -3.66
CA THR A 261 -11.91 5.81 -2.47
C THR A 261 -12.69 7.12 -2.59
N ARG A 262 -12.04 8.22 -2.99
CA ARG A 262 -12.72 9.49 -3.22
C ARG A 262 -13.82 9.36 -4.28
N LYS A 263 -13.53 8.69 -5.40
CA LYS A 263 -14.52 8.45 -6.45
C LYS A 263 -15.69 7.61 -5.96
N GLY A 264 -15.43 6.59 -5.13
CA GLY A 264 -16.47 5.78 -4.47
C GLY A 264 -17.34 6.60 -3.50
N ILE A 265 -16.75 7.51 -2.72
CA ILE A 265 -17.50 8.45 -1.86
C ILE A 265 -18.46 9.32 -2.69
N ASP A 266 -17.99 9.86 -3.81
CA ASP A 266 -18.82 10.69 -4.70
C ASP A 266 -19.92 9.86 -5.40
N GLU A 267 -19.65 8.60 -5.76
CA GLU A 267 -20.65 7.66 -6.29
C GLU A 267 -21.72 7.27 -5.24
N ILE A 268 -21.32 7.03 -3.99
CA ILE A 268 -22.24 6.76 -2.88
C ILE A 268 -23.16 7.97 -2.64
N ARG A 269 -22.62 9.20 -2.68
CA ARG A 269 -23.43 10.43 -2.56
C ARG A 269 -24.46 10.56 -3.69
N ASP A 270 -24.09 10.25 -4.93
CA ASP A 270 -25.03 10.25 -6.07
C ASP A 270 -26.11 9.16 -5.91
N LEU A 271 -25.77 7.97 -5.40
CA LEU A 271 -26.76 6.94 -5.04
C LEU A 271 -27.73 7.42 -3.96
N LEU A 272 -27.24 8.12 -2.93
CA LEU A 272 -28.06 8.67 -1.85
C LEU A 272 -28.98 9.79 -2.33
N LEU A 273 -28.49 10.74 -3.13
CA LEU A 273 -29.30 11.80 -3.73
C LEU A 273 -30.41 11.23 -4.62
N ARG A 274 -30.12 10.21 -5.43
CA ARG A 274 -31.14 9.51 -6.23
C ARG A 274 -32.15 8.80 -5.35
N PHE A 275 -31.72 8.18 -4.26
CA PHE A 275 -32.59 7.54 -3.29
C PHE A 275 -33.51 8.55 -2.57
N GLU A 276 -33.03 9.74 -2.21
CA GLU A 276 -33.89 10.81 -1.67
C GLU A 276 -34.98 11.24 -2.66
N THR A 277 -34.67 11.29 -3.96
CA THR A 277 -35.67 11.58 -5.01
C THR A 277 -36.61 10.42 -5.34
N ASN A 278 -36.23 9.18 -4.99
CA ASN A 278 -37.04 7.98 -5.20
C ASN A 278 -36.87 6.99 -4.03
N PRO A 279 -37.59 7.18 -2.90
CA PRO A 279 -37.43 6.36 -1.70
C PRO A 279 -37.87 4.90 -1.85
N GLU A 280 -38.57 4.54 -2.94
CA GLU A 280 -38.96 3.15 -3.23
C GLU A 280 -37.79 2.34 -3.81
N ALA A 281 -36.74 3.01 -4.30
CA ALA A 281 -35.55 2.37 -4.89
C ALA A 281 -34.57 1.84 -3.83
N VAL A 282 -35.02 0.92 -2.97
CA VAL A 282 -34.23 0.34 -1.85
C VAL A 282 -32.89 -0.24 -2.30
N ASP A 283 -32.79 -0.78 -3.53
CA ASP A 283 -31.54 -1.29 -4.09
C ASP A 283 -30.44 -0.20 -4.20
N LEU A 284 -30.79 1.08 -4.34
CA LEU A 284 -29.81 2.18 -4.30
C LEU A 284 -29.19 2.32 -2.91
N LEU A 285 -30.02 2.29 -1.86
CA LEU A 285 -29.58 2.32 -0.46
C LEU A 285 -28.76 1.07 -0.11
N ARG A 286 -29.11 -0.09 -0.67
CA ARG A 286 -28.36 -1.34 -0.53
C ARG A 286 -26.98 -1.26 -1.18
N ASN A 287 -26.89 -0.75 -2.41
CA ASN A 287 -25.63 -0.59 -3.12
C ASN A 287 -24.73 0.43 -2.41
N ALA A 288 -25.29 1.55 -1.95
CA ALA A 288 -24.59 2.53 -1.11
C ALA A 288 -24.04 1.90 0.18
N ALA A 289 -24.83 1.07 0.88
CA ALA A 289 -24.40 0.37 2.09
C ALA A 289 -23.24 -0.62 1.83
N ILE A 290 -23.33 -1.42 0.75
CA ILE A 290 -22.28 -2.37 0.36
C ILE A 290 -20.98 -1.61 0.05
N GLN A 291 -21.03 -0.62 -0.84
CA GLN A 291 -19.84 0.17 -1.22
C GLN A 291 -19.22 0.88 -0.02
N THR A 292 -20.03 1.47 0.86
CA THR A 292 -19.54 2.11 2.10
C THR A 292 -18.82 1.10 3.00
N SER A 293 -19.36 -0.12 3.16
CA SER A 293 -18.72 -1.17 3.97
C SER A 293 -17.36 -1.60 3.40
N GLU A 294 -17.19 -1.60 2.08
CA GLU A 294 -15.90 -1.88 1.44
C GLU A 294 -14.89 -0.76 1.69
N LEU A 295 -15.30 0.51 1.58
CA LEU A 295 -14.42 1.66 1.85
C LEU A 295 -13.97 1.74 3.32
N VAL A 296 -14.84 1.42 4.29
CA VAL A 296 -14.49 1.38 5.73
C VAL A 296 -13.29 0.45 5.98
N ARG A 297 -13.21 -0.68 5.26
CA ARG A 297 -12.16 -1.69 5.46
C ARG A 297 -10.79 -1.30 4.88
N GLN A 298 -10.72 -0.31 3.99
CA GLN A 298 -9.52 -0.02 3.21
C GLN A 298 -8.48 0.86 3.93
N GLY A 299 -8.87 1.60 4.97
CA GLY A 299 -7.95 2.42 5.77
C GLY A 299 -7.42 3.64 5.02
N THR A 300 -8.23 4.70 4.96
CA THR A 300 -8.07 5.85 4.05
C THR A 300 -7.92 7.18 4.80
N PHE A 301 -7.35 8.22 4.17
CA PHE A 301 -7.41 9.60 4.66
C PHE A 301 -8.85 10.14 4.73
N TYR A 302 -9.78 9.58 3.96
CA TYR A 302 -11.19 9.97 3.96
C TYR A 302 -12.04 9.28 5.03
N LYS A 303 -11.42 8.62 6.02
CA LYS A 303 -12.12 7.79 7.04
C LYS A 303 -13.34 8.48 7.65
N ASP A 304 -13.22 9.74 8.05
CA ASP A 304 -14.30 10.47 8.70
C ASP A 304 -15.48 10.75 7.75
N GLN A 305 -15.22 10.93 6.44
CA GLN A 305 -16.27 11.06 5.43
C GLN A 305 -16.96 9.72 5.15
N VAL A 306 -16.21 8.62 5.11
CA VAL A 306 -16.76 7.28 4.94
C VAL A 306 -17.63 6.90 6.15
N GLU A 307 -17.19 7.19 7.37
CA GLU A 307 -17.99 6.96 8.58
C GLU A 307 -19.25 7.85 8.60
N ALA A 308 -19.16 9.12 8.18
CA ALA A 308 -20.33 10.00 8.05
C ALA A 308 -21.38 9.43 7.08
N LEU A 309 -20.97 9.00 5.88
CA LEU A 309 -21.85 8.30 4.92
C LEU A 309 -22.48 7.05 5.54
N ARG A 310 -21.70 6.28 6.30
CA ARG A 310 -22.19 5.09 6.99
C ARG A 310 -23.29 5.42 8.02
N GLN A 311 -23.12 6.48 8.80
CA GLN A 311 -24.14 6.92 9.76
C GLN A 311 -25.39 7.47 9.06
N GLU A 312 -25.23 8.17 7.94
CA GLU A 312 -26.31 8.67 7.08
C GLU A 312 -27.15 7.53 6.50
N ILE A 313 -26.51 6.50 5.93
CA ILE A 313 -27.17 5.29 5.40
C ILE A 313 -27.94 4.54 6.50
N ILE A 314 -27.37 4.43 7.71
CA ILE A 314 -28.05 3.85 8.88
C ILE A 314 -29.27 4.69 9.29
N ALA A 315 -29.16 6.02 9.28
CA ALA A 315 -30.25 6.93 9.64
C ALA A 315 -31.40 6.84 8.63
N LEU A 316 -31.10 6.84 7.33
CA LEU A 316 -32.08 6.66 6.25
C LEU A 316 -32.84 5.33 6.39
N ARG A 317 -32.13 4.21 6.62
CA ARG A 317 -32.77 2.89 6.87
C ARG A 317 -33.72 2.96 8.07
N LYS A 318 -33.31 3.58 9.18
CA LYS A 318 -34.15 3.71 10.39
C LYS A 318 -35.41 4.54 10.13
N GLU A 319 -35.29 5.64 9.38
CA GLU A 319 -36.44 6.48 9.05
C GLU A 319 -37.41 5.78 8.09
N MET A 320 -36.92 4.96 7.14
CA MET A 320 -37.80 4.11 6.31
C MET A 320 -38.60 3.12 7.17
N LEU A 321 -37.92 2.36 8.04
CA LEU A 321 -38.56 1.40 8.94
C LEU A 321 -39.57 2.09 9.87
N ARG A 322 -39.28 3.32 10.33
CA ARG A 322 -40.17 4.11 11.19
C ARG A 322 -41.39 4.65 10.44
N ARG A 323 -41.25 5.02 9.16
CA ARG A 323 -42.38 5.48 8.32
C ARG A 323 -43.34 4.35 7.98
N GLY A 324 -42.85 3.11 7.98
CA GLY A 324 -43.56 1.94 7.50
C GLY A 324 -43.71 2.01 5.99
N SER A 325 -43.02 1.13 5.25
CA SER A 325 -43.27 1.05 3.82
C SER A 325 -44.69 0.53 3.60
N SER A 326 -45.46 1.24 2.76
CA SER A 326 -46.82 0.82 2.38
C SER A 326 -46.86 -0.54 1.68
N ASP A 327 -45.70 -1.03 1.25
CA ASP A 327 -45.48 -2.32 0.61
C ASP A 327 -44.68 -3.26 1.55
N GLN A 328 -45.19 -4.49 1.73
CA GLN A 328 -44.50 -5.56 2.45
C GLN A 328 -43.20 -5.99 1.74
N GLN A 329 -43.08 -5.79 0.43
CA GLN A 329 -41.89 -6.15 -0.34
C GLN A 329 -40.70 -5.25 0.04
N THR A 330 -40.93 -3.94 0.13
CA THR A 330 -39.95 -2.95 0.61
C THR A 330 -39.50 -3.26 2.05
N GLU A 331 -40.41 -3.63 2.93
CA GLU A 331 -40.09 -4.00 4.33
C GLU A 331 -39.22 -5.27 4.38
N ARG A 332 -39.55 -6.28 3.57
CA ARG A 332 -38.70 -7.48 3.43
C ARG A 332 -37.31 -7.15 2.89
N GLN A 333 -37.19 -6.34 1.85
CA GLN A 333 -35.90 -5.91 1.31
C GLN A 333 -35.05 -5.15 2.34
N LEU A 334 -35.66 -4.24 3.11
CA LEU A 334 -34.98 -3.52 4.19
C LEU A 334 -34.54 -4.43 5.35
N ASN A 335 -35.25 -5.53 5.59
CA ASN A 335 -34.88 -6.56 6.55
C ASN A 335 -33.84 -7.55 5.97
N GLU A 336 -33.86 -7.85 4.68
CA GLU A 336 -32.82 -8.64 4.00
C GLU A 336 -31.47 -7.91 3.91
N MET A 337 -31.46 -6.59 4.12
CA MET A 337 -30.23 -5.79 4.24
C MET A 337 -29.54 -5.93 5.60
N ASP A 338 -30.18 -6.51 6.63
CA ASP A 338 -29.58 -6.67 7.98
C ASP A 338 -28.17 -7.29 7.98
N PRO A 339 -27.85 -8.34 7.18
CA PRO A 339 -26.50 -8.90 7.12
C PRO A 339 -25.45 -7.90 6.61
N VAL A 340 -25.82 -7.01 5.68
CA VAL A 340 -24.95 -5.92 5.21
C VAL A 340 -24.70 -4.95 6.35
N PHE A 341 -25.75 -4.57 7.10
CA PHE A 341 -25.64 -3.69 8.26
C PHE A 341 -25.02 -4.34 9.51
N ARG A 342 -24.84 -5.67 9.55
CA ARG A 342 -24.05 -6.36 10.60
C ARG A 342 -22.55 -6.35 10.32
N LEU A 343 -22.14 -5.96 9.11
CA LEU A 343 -20.74 -5.66 8.79
C LEU A 343 -20.36 -4.21 9.13
N PHE A 344 -21.31 -3.42 9.66
CA PHE A 344 -21.09 -2.08 10.17
C PHE A 344 -20.79 -2.14 11.67
#